data_AF-A0A7W1EGS0-F1
#
_entry.id   AF-A0A7W1EGS0-F1
#
_cell.length_a   1.000
_cell.length_b   1.000
_cell.length_c   1.000
_cell.angle_alpha   90.00
_cell.angle_beta   90.00
_cell.angle_gamma   90.00
#
_symmetry.space_group_name_H-M   'P 1'
#
loop_
_entity.id
_entity.type
_entity.pdbx_description
1 polymer ?
#
loop_
_entity_poly.entity_id
_entity_poly.type
_entity_poly.pdbx_seq_one_letter_code
_entity_poly.pdbx_strand_id
1 'polypeptide(L)'
;MSRVIIHGQILSVLSTTNPVCIDQMNGAVTFSINQTAFPYTATISSVCATKIVGGITSNTFTVTGLGNCNLPFPSALDGVYNADLSDNTNTAVASITINVAGVYFFALASSTANISCYNAADAYINTYLYAYGNPVPAFPSYLWSSSSNTNYATTPNISNVPPGTYSLTVTDVNGCINSNPSSITFTNPSPVILTHSLSQATTPSCCNGSLSFSASGGTPGGASSYTFSTVPAIASYTSVCQGTYTLTATDQNNCKNSYSLSVICVTNIKESEIENSVFMLYPNPTSGCFTIELNGESGSSAFISVQSVTGSEIIRLPIDTFKLTINLKELSPGIYFVRVFGKKASTQYRRLIIN
;
A
#
# COMPACT_ATOMS: atom_id res chain seq x y z
N MET A 1 47.96 -6.20 -30.41
CA MET A 1 47.54 -6.34 -31.82
C MET A 1 47.68 -7.80 -32.21
N SER A 2 46.57 -8.47 -32.51
CA SER A 2 46.59 -9.84 -33.00
C SER A 2 46.97 -9.85 -34.48
N ARG A 3 47.82 -10.79 -34.89
CA ARG A 3 48.27 -10.97 -36.28
C ARG A 3 48.26 -12.46 -36.60
N VAL A 4 47.84 -12.82 -37.81
CA VAL A 4 47.86 -14.21 -38.29
C VAL A 4 48.46 -14.24 -39.69
N ILE A 5 49.36 -15.18 -39.94
CA ILE A 5 50.09 -15.36 -41.20
C ILE A 5 49.58 -16.62 -41.88
N ILE A 6 48.95 -16.49 -43.05
CA ILE A 6 48.45 -17.67 -43.79
C ILE A 6 48.67 -17.47 -45.29
N HIS A 7 49.23 -18.49 -45.94
CA HIS A 7 49.68 -18.47 -47.34
C HIS A 7 50.54 -17.24 -47.70
N GLY A 8 51.35 -16.74 -46.76
CA GLY A 8 52.21 -15.57 -46.96
C GLY A 8 51.52 -14.21 -46.81
N GLN A 9 50.21 -14.18 -46.61
CA GLN A 9 49.43 -12.96 -46.34
C GLN A 9 49.31 -12.75 -44.82
N ILE A 10 49.41 -11.49 -44.38
CA ILE A 10 49.26 -11.12 -42.97
C ILE A 10 47.94 -10.36 -42.82
N LEU A 11 46.97 -10.94 -42.11
CA LEU A 11 45.80 -10.22 -41.63
C LEU A 11 46.12 -9.66 -40.23
N SER A 12 46.04 -8.34 -40.10
CA SER A 12 46.30 -7.63 -38.85
C SER A 12 45.11 -6.77 -38.46
N VAL A 13 44.76 -6.76 -37.17
CA VAL A 13 43.87 -5.73 -36.63
C VAL A 13 44.68 -4.44 -36.43
N LEU A 14 44.31 -3.40 -37.17
CA LEU A 14 44.96 -2.09 -37.12
C LEU A 14 44.41 -1.26 -35.96
N SER A 15 43.08 -1.23 -35.82
CA SER A 15 42.38 -0.54 -34.74
C SER A 15 41.02 -1.16 -34.47
N THR A 16 40.52 -0.94 -33.26
CA THR A 16 39.17 -1.28 -32.82
C THR A 16 38.54 -0.05 -32.19
N THR A 17 37.29 0.23 -32.56
CA THR A 17 36.42 1.20 -31.92
C THR A 17 35.33 0.43 -31.21
N ASN A 18 35.26 0.56 -29.89
CA ASN A 18 34.23 -0.10 -29.09
C ASN A 18 32.89 0.64 -29.21
N PRO A 19 31.75 -0.08 -29.13
CA PRO A 19 30.45 0.53 -28.97
C PRO A 19 30.39 1.39 -27.72
N VAL A 20 29.67 2.51 -27.81
CA VAL A 20 29.50 3.42 -26.67
C VAL A 20 28.61 2.77 -25.60
N CYS A 21 27.50 2.16 -26.02
CA CYS A 21 26.52 1.52 -25.15
C CYS A 21 26.24 0.06 -25.55
N ILE A 22 25.75 -0.74 -24.60
CA ILE A 22 25.51 -2.18 -24.77
C ILE A 22 24.48 -2.51 -25.87
N ASP A 23 23.52 -1.63 -26.10
CA ASP A 23 22.44 -1.77 -27.08
C ASP A 23 22.79 -1.15 -28.44
N GLN A 24 23.98 -0.54 -28.57
CA GLN A 24 24.40 0.12 -29.79
C GLN A 24 25.32 -0.79 -30.63
N MET A 25 25.04 -0.85 -31.93
CA MET A 25 25.90 -1.47 -32.94
C MET A 25 26.71 -0.39 -33.68
N ASN A 26 27.47 0.42 -32.95
CA ASN A 26 28.32 1.48 -33.54
C ASN A 26 29.83 1.22 -33.39
N GLY A 27 30.20 0.05 -32.85
CA GLY A 27 31.58 -0.41 -32.85
C GLY A 27 32.10 -0.68 -34.26
N ALA A 28 33.42 -0.64 -34.40
CA ALA A 28 34.10 -0.89 -35.65
C ALA A 28 35.45 -1.56 -35.45
N VAL A 29 35.93 -2.25 -36.47
CA VAL A 29 37.29 -2.80 -36.52
C VAL A 29 37.88 -2.48 -37.88
N THR A 30 39.12 -2.00 -37.89
CA THR A 30 39.89 -1.77 -39.12
C THR A 30 40.97 -2.82 -39.22
N PHE A 31 41.00 -3.50 -40.36
CA PHE A 31 42.01 -4.51 -40.68
C PHE A 31 43.00 -3.96 -41.69
N SER A 32 44.20 -4.55 -41.66
CA SER A 32 45.19 -4.44 -42.72
C SER A 32 45.53 -5.81 -43.26
N ILE A 33 45.64 -5.90 -44.59
CA ILE A 33 46.09 -7.07 -45.34
C ILE A 33 47.34 -6.67 -46.12
N ASN A 34 48.40 -7.47 -46.00
CA ASN A 34 49.64 -7.26 -46.74
C ASN A 34 49.55 -7.84 -48.16
N GLN A 35 48.88 -7.13 -49.08
CA GLN A 35 48.52 -7.63 -50.43
C GLN A 35 49.68 -8.12 -51.31
N THR A 36 49.35 -9.11 -52.15
CA THR A 36 49.50 -9.06 -53.63
C THR A 36 48.46 -9.97 -54.31
N ALA A 37 47.49 -9.37 -55.03
CA ALA A 37 46.50 -9.98 -55.94
C ALA A 37 45.25 -10.67 -55.34
N PHE A 38 44.09 -10.33 -55.96
CA PHE A 38 42.70 -10.82 -55.80
C PHE A 38 41.77 -10.06 -54.82
N PRO A 39 40.47 -9.91 -55.17
CA PRO A 39 39.47 -9.39 -54.25
C PRO A 39 39.16 -10.43 -53.17
N TYR A 40 39.22 -10.02 -51.90
CA TYR A 40 38.90 -10.88 -50.76
C TYR A 40 37.46 -10.64 -50.27
N THR A 41 36.95 -11.64 -49.56
CA THR A 41 35.71 -11.54 -48.78
C THR A 41 36.04 -11.73 -47.31
N ALA A 42 35.65 -10.79 -46.46
CA ALA A 42 35.76 -10.90 -45.01
C ALA A 42 34.39 -11.27 -44.41
N THR A 43 34.33 -12.35 -43.64
CA THR A 43 33.18 -12.78 -42.86
C THR A 43 33.48 -12.55 -41.39
N ILE A 44 32.71 -11.69 -40.73
CA ILE A 44 32.84 -11.41 -39.30
C ILE A 44 31.65 -12.01 -38.61
N SER A 45 31.89 -13.04 -37.81
CA SER A 45 30.87 -13.77 -37.08
C SER A 45 31.04 -13.57 -35.57
N SER A 46 29.93 -13.61 -34.85
CA SER A 46 29.84 -13.64 -33.40
C SER A 46 28.74 -14.61 -33.02
N VAL A 47 28.50 -14.77 -31.72
CA VAL A 47 27.38 -15.57 -31.21
C VAL A 47 26.01 -15.04 -31.62
N CYS A 48 25.88 -13.79 -32.09
CA CYS A 48 24.58 -13.18 -32.44
C CYS A 48 24.47 -12.60 -33.85
N ALA A 49 25.59 -12.37 -34.55
CA ALA A 49 25.57 -11.72 -35.84
C ALA A 49 26.71 -12.19 -36.73
N THR A 50 26.41 -12.33 -38.02
CA THR A 50 27.39 -12.56 -39.08
C THR A 50 27.29 -11.43 -40.10
N LYS A 51 28.41 -10.80 -40.43
CA LYS A 51 28.53 -9.73 -41.42
C LYS A 51 29.54 -10.12 -42.49
N ILE A 52 29.19 -9.92 -43.75
CA ILE A 52 30.03 -10.26 -44.90
C ILE A 52 30.40 -8.98 -45.65
N VAL A 53 31.68 -8.80 -45.94
CA VAL A 53 32.23 -7.68 -46.71
C VAL A 53 33.01 -8.26 -47.89
N GLY A 54 32.42 -8.21 -49.08
CA GLY A 54 33.04 -8.72 -50.31
C GLY A 54 33.77 -7.64 -51.11
N GLY A 55 34.58 -8.07 -52.09
CA GLY A 55 35.20 -7.16 -53.07
C GLY A 55 36.32 -6.30 -52.50
N ILE A 56 37.01 -6.76 -51.46
CA ILE A 56 38.08 -6.01 -50.81
C ILE A 56 39.31 -5.99 -51.72
N THR A 57 39.61 -4.83 -52.30
CA THR A 57 40.76 -4.59 -53.20
C THR A 57 41.83 -3.67 -52.60
N SER A 58 41.58 -3.15 -51.40
CA SER A 58 42.47 -2.26 -50.65
C SER A 58 43.26 -3.03 -49.59
N ASN A 59 44.46 -2.54 -49.26
CA ASN A 59 45.28 -3.06 -48.15
C ASN A 59 44.65 -2.84 -46.77
N THR A 60 43.61 -2.00 -46.68
CA THR A 60 42.89 -1.72 -45.45
C THR A 60 41.39 -1.67 -45.70
N PHE A 61 40.61 -2.24 -44.78
CA PHE A 61 39.15 -2.16 -44.80
C PHE A 61 38.62 -2.06 -43.36
N THR A 62 37.48 -1.39 -43.21
CA THR A 62 36.83 -1.18 -41.91
C THR A 62 35.46 -1.85 -41.92
N VAL A 63 35.18 -2.61 -40.87
CA VAL A 63 33.85 -3.15 -40.64
C VAL A 63 33.23 -2.46 -39.43
N THR A 64 32.18 -1.70 -39.71
CA THR A 64 31.36 -1.00 -38.71
C THR A 64 30.15 -1.86 -38.32
N GLY A 65 29.32 -1.40 -37.38
CA GLY A 65 28.10 -2.13 -37.03
C GLY A 65 28.34 -3.28 -36.06
N LEU A 66 29.47 -3.27 -35.34
CA LEU A 66 29.80 -4.27 -34.33
C LEU A 66 29.26 -3.79 -32.97
N GLY A 67 28.84 -4.71 -32.12
CA GLY A 67 28.09 -4.42 -30.89
C GLY A 67 28.06 -5.62 -29.95
N ASN A 68 27.39 -5.47 -28.81
CA ASN A 68 27.09 -6.61 -27.95
C ASN A 68 25.77 -7.25 -28.37
N CYS A 69 25.62 -8.52 -28.04
CA CYS A 69 24.51 -9.35 -28.48
C CYS A 69 23.20 -9.15 -27.69
N ASN A 70 23.14 -8.14 -26.80
CA ASN A 70 22.07 -7.90 -25.84
C ASN A 70 21.54 -9.20 -25.19
N LEU A 71 22.47 -10.10 -24.82
CA LEU A 71 22.10 -11.35 -24.16
C LEU A 71 21.61 -11.03 -22.74
N PRO A 72 20.59 -11.76 -22.24
CA PRO A 72 20.02 -11.53 -20.91
C PRO A 72 21.05 -11.63 -19.77
N PHE A 73 22.18 -12.31 -20.03
CA PHE A 73 23.38 -12.26 -19.21
C PHE A 73 24.59 -12.15 -20.15
N PRO A 74 25.41 -11.07 -20.07
CA PRO A 74 26.62 -10.97 -20.86
C PRO A 74 27.55 -12.13 -20.49
N SER A 75 27.76 -13.04 -21.44
CA SER A 75 28.69 -14.16 -21.29
C SER A 75 30.11 -13.71 -21.58
N ALA A 76 31.12 -14.52 -21.24
CA ALA A 76 32.51 -14.25 -21.63
C ALA A 76 32.74 -14.21 -23.17
N LEU A 77 31.75 -14.63 -23.96
CA LEU A 77 31.76 -14.59 -25.43
C LEU A 77 31.03 -13.37 -26.02
N ASP A 78 30.42 -12.52 -25.18
CA ASP A 78 29.74 -11.30 -25.64
C ASP A 78 30.78 -10.26 -26.10
N GLY A 79 30.53 -9.60 -27.24
CA GLY A 79 31.50 -8.71 -27.88
C GLY A 79 32.72 -9.41 -28.50
N VAL A 80 32.77 -10.75 -28.51
CA VAL A 80 33.83 -11.52 -29.17
C VAL A 80 33.41 -11.87 -30.60
N TYR A 81 34.22 -11.44 -31.57
CA TYR A 81 34.03 -11.68 -32.99
C TYR A 81 35.15 -12.51 -33.57
N ASN A 82 34.84 -13.44 -34.46
CA ASN A 82 35.79 -14.12 -35.33
C ASN A 82 35.69 -13.51 -36.71
N ALA A 83 36.81 -13.02 -37.24
CA ALA A 83 36.89 -12.55 -38.61
C ALA A 83 37.64 -13.56 -39.45
N ASP A 84 36.94 -14.11 -40.44
CA ASP A 84 37.44 -15.04 -41.43
C ASP A 84 37.61 -14.32 -42.78
N LEU A 85 38.81 -14.35 -43.35
CA LEU A 85 39.10 -13.84 -44.68
C LEU A 85 39.12 -15.01 -45.66
N SER A 86 38.36 -14.94 -46.74
CA SER A 86 38.39 -15.92 -47.84
C SER A 86 38.79 -15.27 -49.17
N ASP A 87 39.49 -16.03 -50.01
CA ASP A 87 39.79 -15.63 -51.38
C ASP A 87 38.62 -15.96 -52.34
N ASN A 88 38.83 -15.81 -53.64
CA ASN A 88 37.84 -16.07 -54.69
C ASN A 88 37.46 -17.57 -54.85
N THR A 89 38.15 -18.48 -54.16
CA THR A 89 37.82 -19.91 -54.09
C THR A 89 36.92 -20.25 -52.90
N ASN A 90 36.54 -19.26 -52.09
CA ASN A 90 35.79 -19.42 -50.84
C ASN A 90 36.50 -20.29 -49.78
N THR A 91 37.82 -20.49 -49.92
CA THR A 91 38.61 -21.15 -48.88
C THR A 91 38.94 -20.12 -47.80
N ALA A 92 38.62 -20.39 -46.53
CA ALA A 92 39.01 -19.52 -45.42
C ALA A 92 40.54 -19.50 -45.31
N VAL A 93 41.12 -18.34 -45.62
CA VAL A 93 42.56 -18.11 -45.64
C VAL A 93 43.03 -17.54 -44.32
N ALA A 94 42.24 -16.80 -43.54
CA ALA A 94 42.70 -16.39 -42.21
C ALA A 94 41.60 -16.13 -41.20
N SER A 95 41.82 -16.54 -39.95
CA SER A 95 40.89 -16.30 -38.83
C SER A 95 41.57 -15.50 -37.73
N ILE A 96 40.93 -14.44 -37.25
CA ILE A 96 41.39 -13.65 -36.11
C ILE A 96 40.23 -13.38 -35.15
N THR A 97 40.46 -13.62 -33.86
CA THR A 97 39.52 -13.25 -32.81
C THR A 97 39.72 -11.79 -32.40
N ILE A 98 38.62 -11.06 -32.33
CA ILE A 98 38.54 -9.63 -32.05
C ILE A 98 37.67 -9.48 -30.81
N ASN A 99 38.15 -8.69 -29.85
CA ASN A 99 37.36 -8.30 -28.70
C ASN A 99 36.91 -6.86 -28.90
N VAL A 100 35.60 -6.69 -29.09
CA VAL A 100 34.94 -5.39 -29.18
C VAL A 100 34.17 -5.21 -27.88
N ALA A 101 34.89 -4.83 -26.82
CA ALA A 101 34.30 -4.72 -25.48
C ALA A 101 33.41 -3.47 -25.39
N GLY A 102 32.11 -3.64 -25.18
CA GLY A 102 31.23 -2.54 -24.74
C GLY A 102 31.38 -2.27 -23.23
N VAL A 103 30.86 -1.12 -22.78
CA VAL A 103 30.55 -0.93 -21.35
C VAL A 103 29.36 -1.83 -21.02
N TYR A 104 29.49 -2.67 -19.99
CA TYR A 104 28.40 -3.47 -19.47
C TYR A 104 27.89 -2.84 -18.18
N PHE A 105 26.59 -2.68 -18.08
CA PHE A 105 25.97 -2.23 -16.84
C PHE A 105 24.67 -2.99 -16.63
N PHE A 106 24.52 -3.55 -15.44
CA PHE A 106 23.29 -4.16 -14.99
C PHE A 106 23.01 -3.70 -13.56
N ALA A 107 21.87 -3.05 -13.34
CA ALA A 107 21.26 -2.95 -12.03
C ALA A 107 20.46 -4.24 -11.80
N LEU A 108 20.92 -5.10 -10.88
CA LEU A 108 20.29 -6.44 -10.72
C LEU A 108 20.01 -6.85 -9.28
N ALA A 109 20.30 -6.02 -8.29
CA ALA A 109 19.71 -6.22 -6.97
C ALA A 109 19.00 -4.95 -6.55
N SER A 110 17.71 -5.09 -6.27
CA SER A 110 17.04 -4.19 -5.36
C SER A 110 16.70 -4.96 -4.10
N SER A 111 17.11 -4.47 -2.93
CA SER A 111 16.51 -4.94 -1.68
C SER A 111 15.29 -4.08 -1.42
N THR A 112 14.13 -4.71 -1.31
CA THR A 112 12.87 -4.03 -1.06
C THR A 112 12.28 -4.45 0.28
N ALA A 113 11.55 -3.55 0.92
CA ALA A 113 10.55 -3.93 1.91
C ALA A 113 9.17 -3.53 1.40
N ASN A 114 8.21 -4.42 1.59
CA ASN A 114 6.81 -4.15 1.29
C ASN A 114 6.23 -3.13 2.27
N ILE A 115 5.10 -2.57 1.87
CA ILE A 115 4.34 -1.63 2.69
C ILE A 115 3.82 -2.34 3.93
N SER A 116 4.05 -1.76 5.11
CA SER A 116 3.74 -2.43 6.38
C SER A 116 2.24 -2.55 6.64
N CYS A 117 1.49 -1.47 6.37
CA CYS A 117 0.09 -1.31 6.72
C CYS A 117 -0.73 -0.72 5.57
N TYR A 118 -2.05 -0.94 5.60
CA TYR A 118 -2.94 -0.36 4.61
C TYR A 118 -2.81 1.17 4.57
N ASN A 119 -2.57 1.72 3.39
CA ASN A 119 -2.29 3.14 3.13
C ASN A 119 -1.02 3.70 3.78
N ALA A 120 -0.13 2.86 4.31
CA ALA A 120 1.21 3.31 4.66
C ALA A 120 2.03 3.61 3.40
N ALA A 121 3.02 4.48 3.55
CA ALA A 121 3.99 4.83 2.52
C ALA A 121 5.38 4.66 3.09
N ASP A 122 5.73 3.44 3.46
CA ASP A 122 6.97 3.09 4.18
C ASP A 122 7.80 2.01 3.47
N ALA A 123 7.41 1.62 2.25
CA ALA A 123 8.25 0.79 1.42
C ALA A 123 9.55 1.51 1.06
N TYR A 124 10.59 0.73 0.74
CA TYR A 124 11.85 1.24 0.25
C TYR A 124 12.41 0.37 -0.87
N ILE A 125 13.28 0.98 -1.67
CA ILE A 125 14.07 0.33 -2.70
C ILE A 125 15.52 0.78 -2.52
N ASN A 126 16.40 -0.15 -2.16
CA ASN A 126 17.84 0.08 -2.28
C ASN A 126 18.35 -0.55 -3.55
N THR A 127 19.11 0.18 -4.35
CA THR A 127 19.66 -0.32 -5.61
C THR A 127 21.13 -0.68 -5.47
N TYR A 128 21.52 -1.75 -6.14
CA TYR A 128 22.91 -2.15 -6.28
C TYR A 128 23.26 -2.17 -7.76
N LEU A 129 24.23 -1.33 -8.10
CA LEU A 129 24.72 -1.15 -9.45
C LEU A 129 25.96 -2.00 -9.70
N TYR A 130 25.91 -2.84 -10.72
CA TYR A 130 27.07 -3.59 -11.21
C TYR A 130 27.45 -3.08 -12.60
N ALA A 131 28.68 -2.60 -12.70
CA ALA A 131 29.24 -2.06 -13.93
C ALA A 131 30.55 -2.77 -14.24
N TYR A 132 30.71 -3.22 -15.48
CA TYR A 132 31.92 -3.84 -15.99
C TYR A 132 32.39 -3.06 -17.23
N GLY A 133 33.69 -2.85 -17.33
CA GLY A 133 34.29 -2.05 -18.39
C GLY A 133 35.70 -1.64 -18.00
N ASN A 134 36.48 -1.21 -18.98
CA ASN A 134 37.82 -0.68 -18.74
C ASN A 134 38.00 0.64 -19.52
N PRO A 135 37.88 1.81 -18.87
CA PRO A 135 37.47 2.01 -17.47
C PRO A 135 35.95 1.82 -17.25
N VAL A 136 35.55 1.55 -16.00
CA VAL A 136 34.14 1.54 -15.59
C VAL A 136 33.62 2.99 -15.55
N PRO A 137 32.55 3.34 -16.29
CA PRO A 137 32.03 4.71 -16.28
C PRO A 137 31.32 5.04 -14.96
N ALA A 138 31.32 6.33 -14.61
CA ALA A 138 30.54 6.84 -13.49
C ALA A 138 29.04 6.99 -13.87
N PHE A 139 28.18 6.94 -12.86
CA PHE A 139 26.71 7.03 -12.99
C PHE A 139 26.20 8.32 -12.34
N PRO A 140 26.18 9.45 -13.07
CA PRO A 140 25.79 10.73 -12.52
C PRO A 140 24.27 10.89 -12.35
N SER A 141 23.45 10.08 -13.04
CA SER A 141 22.01 10.32 -13.13
C SER A 141 21.18 9.08 -12.83
N TYR A 142 20.25 9.23 -11.89
CA TYR A 142 19.19 8.29 -11.57
C TYR A 142 17.85 9.00 -11.78
N LEU A 143 16.88 8.29 -12.32
CA LEU A 143 15.53 8.79 -12.47
C LEU A 143 14.53 7.67 -12.14
N TRP A 144 13.89 7.82 -11.00
CA TRP A 144 12.71 7.04 -10.66
C TRP A 144 11.48 7.65 -11.29
N SER A 145 10.64 6.80 -11.87
CA SER A 145 9.31 7.17 -12.33
C SER A 145 8.27 6.25 -11.74
N SER A 146 7.06 6.75 -11.56
CA SER A 146 5.87 6.00 -11.19
C SER A 146 4.76 6.24 -12.21
N SER A 147 3.66 5.49 -12.10
CA SER A 147 2.48 5.67 -12.96
C SER A 147 1.87 7.08 -12.88
N SER A 148 2.08 7.81 -11.78
CA SER A 148 1.52 9.15 -11.55
C SER A 148 2.56 10.28 -11.59
N ASN A 149 3.86 9.96 -11.51
CA ASN A 149 4.94 10.94 -11.51
C ASN A 149 6.15 10.42 -12.28
N THR A 150 6.44 11.02 -13.44
CA THR A 150 7.58 10.66 -14.28
C THR A 150 8.93 11.10 -13.72
N ASN A 151 8.97 12.02 -12.75
CA ASN A 151 10.16 12.51 -12.07
C ASN A 151 10.01 12.32 -10.55
N TYR A 152 9.87 11.07 -10.12
CA TYR A 152 9.59 10.72 -8.73
C TYR A 152 10.77 11.01 -7.80
N ALA A 153 11.98 10.58 -8.19
CA ALA A 153 13.20 10.81 -7.40
C ALA A 153 14.45 10.68 -8.28
N THR A 154 15.56 11.25 -7.82
CA THR A 154 16.86 11.24 -8.55
C THR A 154 18.02 10.65 -7.74
N THR A 155 17.71 9.95 -6.66
CA THR A 155 18.69 9.25 -5.82
C THR A 155 18.75 7.76 -6.19
N PRO A 156 19.90 7.09 -5.94
CA PRO A 156 20.01 5.65 -6.17
C PRO A 156 19.01 4.83 -5.35
N ASN A 157 18.78 5.24 -4.10
CA ASN A 157 17.85 4.58 -3.18
C ASN A 157 16.65 5.50 -2.93
N ILE A 158 15.47 4.91 -2.75
CA ILE A 158 14.24 5.62 -2.39
C ILE A 158 13.58 4.94 -1.19
N SER A 159 12.97 5.76 -0.33
CA SER A 159 12.25 5.33 0.88
C SER A 159 10.98 6.14 1.03
N ASN A 160 10.12 5.74 1.96
CA ASN A 160 8.79 6.31 2.15
C ASN A 160 7.91 6.20 0.88
N VAL A 161 8.00 5.05 0.23
CA VAL A 161 7.38 4.80 -1.07
C VAL A 161 5.93 4.33 -0.86
N PRO A 162 4.92 5.04 -1.40
CA PRO A 162 3.52 4.61 -1.34
C PRO A 162 3.22 3.45 -2.30
N PRO A 163 2.04 2.79 -2.19
CA PRO A 163 1.63 1.75 -3.12
C PRO A 163 1.66 2.26 -4.56
N GLY A 164 2.18 1.44 -5.46
CA GLY A 164 2.35 1.82 -6.86
C GLY A 164 3.42 1.01 -7.57
N THR A 165 3.58 1.30 -8.85
CA THR A 165 4.61 0.70 -9.69
C THR A 165 5.67 1.74 -10.02
N TYR A 166 6.92 1.38 -9.80
CA TYR A 166 8.09 2.24 -9.95
C TYR A 166 9.07 1.63 -10.93
N SER A 167 9.70 2.45 -11.77
CA SER A 167 10.79 2.04 -12.64
C SER A 167 11.97 2.99 -12.46
N LEU A 168 13.16 2.44 -12.61
CA LEU A 168 14.41 3.18 -12.53
C LEU A 168 15.02 3.30 -13.92
N THR A 169 15.45 4.50 -14.26
CA THR A 169 16.35 4.76 -15.38
C THR A 169 17.66 5.32 -14.85
N VAL A 170 18.78 4.69 -15.22
CA VAL A 170 20.13 5.15 -14.88
C VAL A 170 20.84 5.57 -16.16
N THR A 171 21.51 6.71 -16.11
CA THR A 171 22.33 7.22 -17.22
C THR A 171 23.77 7.39 -16.77
N ASP A 172 24.70 6.80 -17.50
CA ASP A 172 26.14 6.93 -17.26
C ASP A 172 26.71 8.25 -17.87
N VAL A 173 27.99 8.53 -17.62
CA VAL A 173 28.70 9.69 -18.19
C VAL A 173 28.81 9.68 -19.71
N ASN A 174 28.67 8.52 -20.36
CA ASN A 174 28.73 8.37 -21.82
C ASN A 174 27.34 8.52 -22.46
N GLY A 175 26.29 8.74 -21.68
CA GLY A 175 24.90 8.85 -22.14
C GLY A 175 24.21 7.51 -22.34
N CYS A 176 24.79 6.41 -21.87
CA CYS A 176 24.17 5.09 -21.94
C CYS A 176 23.06 4.96 -20.91
N ILE A 177 21.88 4.55 -21.37
CA ILE A 177 20.66 4.45 -20.57
C ILE A 177 20.37 2.99 -20.25
N ASN A 178 20.09 2.70 -18.99
CA ASN A 178 19.63 1.39 -18.55
C ASN A 178 18.35 1.54 -17.72
N SER A 179 17.34 0.72 -18.03
CA SER A 179 16.02 0.75 -17.39
C SER A 179 15.68 -0.55 -16.64
N ASN A 180 16.68 -1.27 -16.12
CA ASN A 180 16.48 -2.44 -15.25
C ASN A 180 16.50 -2.05 -13.76
N PRO A 181 15.64 -2.64 -12.92
CA PRO A 181 14.49 -3.49 -13.29
C PRO A 181 13.42 -2.67 -14.03
N SER A 182 12.74 -3.32 -14.99
CA SER A 182 11.70 -2.69 -15.82
C SER A 182 10.55 -2.14 -14.99
N SER A 183 10.19 -2.80 -13.88
CA SER A 183 9.34 -2.24 -12.84
C SER A 183 9.43 -2.99 -11.51
N ILE A 184 9.15 -2.29 -10.41
CA ILE A 184 8.96 -2.79 -9.05
C ILE A 184 7.57 -2.35 -8.60
N THR A 185 6.72 -3.29 -8.16
CA THR A 185 5.36 -2.97 -7.71
C THR A 185 5.21 -3.22 -6.22
N PHE A 186 4.72 -2.20 -5.51
CA PHE A 186 4.28 -2.29 -4.13
C PHE A 186 2.76 -2.29 -4.09
N THR A 187 2.17 -3.37 -3.56
CA THR A 187 0.73 -3.47 -3.36
C THR A 187 0.36 -3.06 -1.95
N ASN A 188 -0.84 -2.49 -1.83
CA ASN A 188 -1.40 -2.16 -0.53
C ASN A 188 -1.81 -3.47 0.18
N PRO A 189 -1.36 -3.75 1.40
CA PRO A 189 -1.84 -4.91 2.15
C PRO A 189 -3.34 -4.76 2.45
N SER A 190 -4.02 -5.84 2.82
CA SER A 190 -5.44 -5.74 3.20
C SER A 190 -5.60 -4.93 4.49
N PRO A 191 -6.59 -4.03 4.61
CA PRO A 191 -6.83 -3.32 5.86
C PRO A 191 -7.23 -4.28 6.97
N VAL A 192 -6.92 -3.92 8.21
CA VAL A 192 -7.54 -4.58 9.38
C VAL A 192 -8.99 -4.13 9.43
N ILE A 193 -9.91 -5.07 9.28
CA ILE A 193 -11.36 -4.84 9.36
C ILE A 193 -11.82 -5.30 10.73
N LEU A 194 -12.54 -4.46 11.46
CA LEU A 194 -13.10 -4.76 12.76
C LEU A 194 -14.62 -4.61 12.69
N THR A 195 -15.34 -5.65 13.10
CA THR A 195 -16.80 -5.65 13.17
C THR A 195 -17.23 -5.94 14.60
N HIS A 196 -18.39 -5.40 15.00
CA HIS A 196 -18.91 -5.56 16.35
C HIS A 196 -20.44 -5.61 16.36
N SER A 197 -20.99 -6.20 17.42
CA SER A 197 -22.41 -6.18 17.75
C SER A 197 -22.57 -5.84 19.23
N LEU A 198 -23.33 -4.78 19.51
CA LEU A 198 -23.54 -4.25 20.86
C LEU A 198 -25.02 -4.35 21.26
N SER A 199 -25.28 -4.94 22.43
CA SER A 199 -26.55 -4.85 23.14
C SER A 199 -26.40 -3.92 24.33
N GLN A 200 -27.29 -2.93 24.42
CA GLN A 200 -27.27 -1.94 25.50
C GLN A 200 -27.65 -2.55 26.84
N ALA A 201 -27.15 -1.96 27.94
CA ALA A 201 -27.57 -2.38 29.27
C ALA A 201 -29.01 -1.91 29.53
N THR A 202 -29.82 -2.78 30.12
CA THR A 202 -31.25 -2.53 30.40
C THR A 202 -31.62 -2.69 31.86
N THR A 203 -30.77 -3.30 32.69
CA THR A 203 -31.05 -3.50 34.12
C THR A 203 -30.76 -2.23 34.93
N PRO A 204 -31.37 -2.08 36.13
CA PRO A 204 -31.06 -0.95 37.01
C PRO A 204 -29.60 -0.86 37.46
N SER A 205 -28.86 -1.99 37.45
CA SER A 205 -27.41 -1.99 37.69
C SER A 205 -26.60 -1.48 36.50
N CYS A 206 -27.24 -1.31 35.35
CA CYS A 206 -26.64 -0.87 34.10
C CYS A 206 -25.44 -1.73 33.66
N CYS A 207 -25.42 -3.02 34.05
CA CYS A 207 -24.29 -3.94 33.85
C CYS A 207 -24.70 -5.28 33.22
N ASN A 208 -25.71 -5.28 32.36
CA ASN A 208 -26.15 -6.45 31.62
C ASN A 208 -26.03 -6.27 30.09
N GLY A 209 -25.29 -5.27 29.61
CA GLY A 209 -24.99 -5.14 28.20
C GLY A 209 -24.15 -6.31 27.69
N SER A 210 -24.11 -6.50 26.39
CA SER A 210 -23.25 -7.51 25.76
C SER A 210 -22.57 -6.97 24.52
N LEU A 211 -21.34 -7.41 24.28
CA LEU A 211 -20.55 -7.00 23.14
C LEU A 211 -19.90 -8.24 22.52
N SER A 212 -20.06 -8.42 21.22
CA SER A 212 -19.25 -9.36 20.44
C SER A 212 -18.53 -8.62 19.32
N PHE A 213 -17.42 -9.18 18.87
CA PHE A 213 -16.65 -8.60 17.78
C PHE A 213 -15.84 -9.65 17.04
N SER A 214 -15.45 -9.31 15.82
CA SER A 214 -14.54 -10.11 15.01
C SER A 214 -13.66 -9.19 14.18
N ALA A 215 -12.44 -9.63 13.85
CA ALA A 215 -11.60 -8.93 12.90
C ALA A 215 -11.13 -9.85 11.77
N SER A 216 -10.85 -9.24 10.63
CA SER A 216 -10.34 -9.90 9.43
C SER A 216 -9.39 -8.96 8.68
N GLY A 217 -8.74 -9.47 7.61
CA GLY A 217 -7.75 -8.70 6.85
C GLY A 217 -6.42 -8.52 7.60
N GLY A 218 -5.68 -7.46 7.28
CA GLY A 218 -4.30 -7.23 7.75
C GLY A 218 -3.23 -7.89 6.89
N THR A 219 -1.98 -7.89 7.35
CA THR A 219 -0.86 -8.59 6.70
C THR A 219 -1.07 -10.13 6.67
N PRO A 220 -0.43 -10.88 5.75
CA PRO A 220 -0.58 -12.33 5.64
C PRO A 220 -0.25 -13.01 6.99
N GLY A 221 -1.27 -13.52 7.67
CA GLY A 221 -1.21 -13.94 9.08
C GLY A 221 -2.36 -13.39 9.93
N GLY A 222 -3.03 -12.33 9.47
CA GLY A 222 -4.24 -11.78 10.07
C GLY A 222 -4.02 -10.95 11.34
N ALA A 223 -5.11 -10.38 11.87
CA ALA A 223 -5.13 -9.77 13.19
C ALA A 223 -4.65 -10.78 14.25
N SER A 224 -3.63 -10.42 15.02
CA SER A 224 -2.93 -11.33 15.94
C SER A 224 -3.16 -11.00 17.41
N SER A 225 -3.70 -9.80 17.68
CA SER A 225 -4.09 -9.41 19.03
C SER A 225 -5.29 -8.48 19.01
N TYR A 226 -6.06 -8.54 20.10
CA TYR A 226 -7.25 -7.74 20.30
C TYR A 226 -7.17 -7.10 21.68
N THR A 227 -7.57 -5.84 21.79
CA THR A 227 -7.72 -5.17 23.10
C THR A 227 -9.08 -4.52 23.22
N PHE A 228 -9.71 -4.68 24.38
CA PHE A 228 -10.94 -4.02 24.79
C PHE A 228 -10.65 -3.12 26.00
N SER A 229 -10.74 -1.81 25.82
CA SER A 229 -10.54 -0.79 26.87
C SER A 229 -9.33 -1.08 27.78
N THR A 230 -8.17 -1.32 27.15
CA THR A 230 -6.84 -1.64 27.73
C THR A 230 -6.53 -3.09 28.11
N VAL A 231 -7.50 -4.01 28.09
CA VAL A 231 -7.24 -5.44 28.38
C VAL A 231 -7.30 -6.30 27.12
N PRO A 232 -6.65 -7.48 27.08
CA PRO A 232 -6.82 -8.43 25.97
C PRO A 232 -8.29 -8.76 25.75
N ALA A 233 -8.71 -8.68 24.49
CA ALA A 233 -10.09 -8.89 24.13
C ALA A 233 -10.40 -10.40 24.03
N ILE A 234 -11.49 -10.84 24.65
CA ILE A 234 -12.07 -12.18 24.45
C ILE A 234 -13.24 -12.09 23.46
N ALA A 235 -13.51 -13.15 22.70
CA ALA A 235 -14.44 -13.14 21.55
C ALA A 235 -15.83 -12.53 21.83
N SER A 236 -16.30 -12.60 23.08
CA SER A 236 -17.52 -11.92 23.52
C SER A 236 -17.42 -11.54 25.00
N TYR A 237 -18.05 -10.41 25.33
CA TYR A 237 -18.27 -9.93 26.68
C TYR A 237 -19.76 -9.97 27.00
N THR A 238 -20.09 -10.54 28.16
CA THR A 238 -21.40 -10.42 28.80
C THR A 238 -21.26 -9.53 30.03
N SER A 239 -22.37 -8.94 30.47
CA SER A 239 -22.39 -8.06 31.65
C SER A 239 -21.52 -6.80 31.52
N VAL A 240 -21.46 -6.22 30.33
CA VAL A 240 -20.78 -4.94 30.09
C VAL A 240 -21.59 -3.82 30.75
N CYS A 241 -20.93 -3.02 31.57
CA CYS A 241 -21.53 -1.87 32.23
C CYS A 241 -21.69 -0.68 31.29
N GLN A 242 -22.57 0.26 31.65
CA GLN A 242 -22.61 1.57 31.03
C GLN A 242 -21.22 2.22 31.06
N GLY A 243 -20.79 2.76 29.92
CA GLY A 243 -19.48 3.36 29.78
C GLY A 243 -19.05 3.47 28.33
N THR A 244 -17.93 4.17 28.11
CA THR A 244 -17.28 4.25 26.81
C THR A 244 -16.12 3.28 26.77
N TYR A 245 -16.06 2.46 25.74
CA TYR A 245 -15.05 1.43 25.54
C TYR A 245 -14.39 1.61 24.18
N THR A 246 -13.07 1.43 24.13
CA THR A 246 -12.33 1.40 22.87
C THR A 246 -11.97 -0.04 22.54
N LEU A 247 -12.43 -0.52 21.39
CA LEU A 247 -12.04 -1.81 20.84
C LEU A 247 -10.97 -1.57 19.78
N THR A 248 -9.84 -2.26 19.89
CA THR A 248 -8.73 -2.16 18.94
C THR A 248 -8.32 -3.55 18.48
N ALA A 249 -8.23 -3.74 17.17
CA ALA A 249 -7.63 -4.92 16.54
C ALA A 249 -6.25 -4.54 15.99
N THR A 250 -5.26 -5.40 16.20
CA THR A 250 -3.88 -5.19 15.76
C THR A 250 -3.35 -6.43 15.03
N ASP A 251 -2.75 -6.27 13.85
CA ASP A 251 -2.10 -7.36 13.11
C ASP A 251 -0.62 -7.57 13.50
N GLN A 252 0.05 -8.52 12.85
CA GLN A 252 1.46 -8.88 13.13
C GLN A 252 2.45 -7.74 12.84
N ASN A 253 2.10 -6.87 11.91
CA ASN A 253 2.90 -5.69 11.56
C ASN A 253 2.55 -4.47 12.44
N ASN A 254 1.76 -4.65 13.49
CA ASN A 254 1.26 -3.59 14.37
C ASN A 254 0.29 -2.61 13.68
N CYS A 255 -0.33 -2.98 12.57
CA CYS A 255 -1.37 -2.19 11.92
C CYS A 255 -2.67 -2.27 12.73
N LYS A 256 -3.33 -1.12 12.96
CA LYS A 256 -4.46 -1.01 13.89
C LYS A 256 -5.73 -0.52 13.23
N ASN A 257 -6.86 -1.05 13.70
CA ASN A 257 -8.19 -0.46 13.51
C ASN A 257 -8.89 -0.39 14.87
N SER A 258 -9.56 0.72 15.17
CA SER A 258 -10.22 0.94 16.46
C SER A 258 -11.62 1.54 16.33
N TYR A 259 -12.52 1.13 17.21
CA TYR A 259 -13.85 1.72 17.39
C TYR A 259 -14.04 2.20 18.83
N SER A 260 -14.66 3.37 18.96
CA SER A 260 -15.21 3.83 20.23
C SER A 260 -16.68 3.43 20.32
N LEU A 261 -17.01 2.70 21.38
CA LEU A 261 -18.34 2.14 21.64
C LEU A 261 -18.87 2.74 22.93
N SER A 262 -20.12 3.18 22.93
CA SER A 262 -20.79 3.66 24.14
C SER A 262 -21.89 2.69 24.53
N VAL A 263 -21.71 2.04 25.67
CA VAL A 263 -22.77 1.31 26.34
C VAL A 263 -23.54 2.32 27.17
N ILE A 264 -24.82 2.48 26.87
CA ILE A 264 -25.76 3.29 27.63
C ILE A 264 -26.64 2.39 28.47
N CYS A 265 -27.12 2.93 29.59
CA CYS A 265 -28.18 2.30 30.35
C CYS A 265 -29.51 2.78 29.79
N VAL A 266 -30.29 1.87 29.20
CA VAL A 266 -31.67 2.14 28.80
C VAL A 266 -32.56 1.77 29.98
N THR A 267 -33.51 2.62 30.34
CA THR A 267 -34.44 2.32 31.43
C THR A 267 -35.24 1.06 31.13
N ASN A 268 -35.26 0.09 32.06
CA ASN A 268 -36.07 -1.14 31.99
C ASN A 268 -37.59 -0.91 32.11
N ILE A 269 -38.10 0.23 31.67
CA ILE A 269 -39.53 0.52 31.71
C ILE A 269 -40.19 -0.42 30.70
N LYS A 270 -40.96 -1.38 31.19
CA LYS A 270 -41.69 -2.31 30.30
C LYS A 270 -42.87 -1.56 29.68
N GLU A 271 -43.22 -1.88 28.44
CA GLU A 271 -44.39 -1.26 27.77
C GLU A 271 -45.68 -1.45 28.61
N SER A 272 -45.82 -2.59 29.28
CA SER A 272 -46.93 -2.86 30.21
C SER A 272 -46.98 -1.91 31.41
N GLU A 273 -45.86 -1.34 31.84
CA GLU A 273 -45.81 -0.36 32.95
C GLU A 273 -46.20 1.05 32.48
N ILE A 274 -46.12 1.31 31.17
CA ILE A 274 -46.58 2.55 30.52
C ILE A 274 -48.09 2.49 30.28
N GLU A 275 -48.58 1.35 29.77
CA GLU A 275 -49.99 1.15 29.43
C GLU A 275 -50.91 1.14 30.65
N ASN A 276 -50.44 0.60 31.79
CA ASN A 276 -51.21 0.51 33.04
C ASN A 276 -51.18 1.78 33.91
N SER A 277 -50.63 2.88 33.40
CA SER A 277 -50.54 4.13 34.14
C SER A 277 -51.88 4.87 34.19
N VAL A 278 -52.31 5.25 35.39
CA VAL A 278 -53.62 5.91 35.63
C VAL A 278 -53.56 7.43 35.62
N PHE A 279 -52.38 8.04 35.41
CA PHE A 279 -52.24 9.49 35.27
C PHE A 279 -52.16 9.95 33.81
N MET A 280 -52.54 11.21 33.59
CA MET A 280 -52.60 11.82 32.26
C MET A 280 -51.47 12.84 32.07
N LEU A 281 -50.94 12.90 30.85
CA LEU A 281 -49.99 13.91 30.39
C LEU A 281 -50.61 14.68 29.23
N TYR A 282 -50.71 16.00 29.34
CA TYR A 282 -51.21 16.83 28.25
C TYR A 282 -50.64 18.26 28.25
N PRO A 283 -50.33 18.85 27.08
CA PRO A 283 -50.28 18.18 25.78
C PRO A 283 -49.12 17.17 25.71
N ASN A 284 -49.32 16.09 24.95
CA ASN A 284 -48.29 15.09 24.66
C ASN A 284 -48.55 14.53 23.24
N PRO A 285 -47.75 14.89 22.22
CA PRO A 285 -46.47 15.61 22.30
C PRO A 285 -46.57 17.05 22.82
N THR A 286 -45.49 17.55 23.43
CA THR A 286 -45.37 18.91 23.98
C THR A 286 -44.27 19.70 23.26
N SER A 287 -44.37 21.03 23.24
CA SER A 287 -43.31 21.97 22.84
C SER A 287 -42.46 22.45 24.02
N GLY A 288 -42.41 21.66 25.10
CA GLY A 288 -41.63 21.92 26.31
C GLY A 288 -42.47 22.13 27.56
N CYS A 289 -43.73 22.57 27.49
CA CYS A 289 -44.60 22.64 28.67
C CYS A 289 -45.68 21.56 28.65
N PHE A 290 -45.81 20.78 29.72
CA PHE A 290 -46.86 19.78 29.84
C PHE A 290 -47.47 19.80 31.24
N THR A 291 -48.69 19.32 31.34
CA THR A 291 -49.43 19.19 32.59
C THR A 291 -49.60 17.72 32.92
N ILE A 292 -49.36 17.40 34.18
CA ILE A 292 -49.63 16.10 34.78
C ILE A 292 -50.90 16.22 35.60
N GLU A 293 -51.83 15.30 35.40
CA GLU A 293 -53.05 15.18 36.18
C GLU A 293 -53.15 13.78 36.79
N LEU A 294 -53.27 13.72 38.11
CA LEU A 294 -53.28 12.50 38.91
C LEU A 294 -54.71 12.10 39.26
N ASN A 295 -55.14 10.91 38.83
CA ASN A 295 -56.47 10.37 39.13
C ASN A 295 -56.47 9.63 40.48
N GLY A 296 -56.62 10.37 41.59
CA GLY A 296 -56.77 9.83 42.94
C GLY A 296 -55.46 9.46 43.63
N GLU A 297 -55.39 9.78 44.93
CA GLU A 297 -54.24 9.69 45.86
C GLU A 297 -53.21 10.83 45.77
N SER A 298 -53.59 12.03 46.27
CA SER A 298 -52.61 12.93 46.89
C SER A 298 -52.56 12.62 48.38
N GLY A 299 -51.35 12.40 48.87
CA GLY A 299 -51.10 12.05 50.26
C GLY A 299 -49.59 11.99 50.49
N SER A 300 -49.15 12.66 51.54
CA SER A 300 -47.76 13.02 51.84
C SER A 300 -46.76 11.87 51.61
N SER A 301 -45.66 12.20 50.90
CA SER A 301 -44.52 11.34 50.46
C SER A 301 -44.57 10.77 49.04
N ALA A 302 -45.23 11.45 48.10
CA ALA A 302 -45.20 11.12 46.67
C ALA A 302 -44.38 12.16 45.86
N PHE A 303 -43.63 11.72 44.84
CA PHE A 303 -42.88 12.60 43.94
C PHE A 303 -43.14 12.26 42.47
N ILE A 304 -43.04 13.28 41.63
CA ILE A 304 -42.96 13.17 40.18
C ILE A 304 -41.50 13.27 39.78
N SER A 305 -41.09 12.43 38.84
CA SER A 305 -39.75 12.45 38.26
C SER A 305 -39.86 12.44 36.73
N VAL A 306 -39.15 13.34 36.04
CA VAL A 306 -38.98 13.28 34.58
C VAL A 306 -37.60 12.73 34.30
N GLN A 307 -37.52 11.71 33.46
CA GLN A 307 -36.29 10.99 33.19
C GLN A 307 -36.04 10.94 31.68
N SER A 308 -34.78 10.98 31.27
CA SER A 308 -34.40 10.68 29.89
C SER A 308 -34.70 9.21 29.55
N VAL A 309 -34.62 8.84 28.27
CA VAL A 309 -34.63 7.41 27.86
C VAL A 309 -33.50 6.58 28.48
N THR A 310 -32.45 7.24 28.99
CA THR A 310 -31.35 6.60 29.69
C THR A 310 -31.54 6.51 31.20
N GLY A 311 -32.67 7.02 31.73
CA GLY A 311 -33.03 6.94 33.15
C GLY A 311 -32.42 8.01 34.03
N SER A 312 -31.68 8.95 33.45
CA SER A 312 -31.19 10.11 34.17
C SER A 312 -32.37 10.96 34.62
N GLU A 313 -32.51 11.16 35.93
CA GLU A 313 -33.53 12.05 36.50
C GLU A 313 -33.18 13.51 36.16
N ILE A 314 -34.06 14.16 35.41
CA ILE A 314 -33.92 15.54 34.94
C ILE A 314 -34.58 16.48 35.95
N ILE A 315 -35.78 16.12 36.39
CA ILE A 315 -36.54 16.87 37.38
C ILE A 315 -37.13 15.89 38.39
N ARG A 316 -37.13 16.29 39.67
CA ARG A 316 -37.89 15.67 40.75
C ARG A 316 -38.68 16.73 41.50
N LEU A 317 -39.99 16.57 41.59
CA LEU A 317 -40.89 17.50 42.28
C LEU A 317 -41.76 16.75 43.29
N PRO A 318 -42.00 17.33 44.49
CA PRO A 318 -43.00 16.79 45.41
C PRO A 318 -44.41 16.90 44.82
N ILE A 319 -45.28 15.96 45.17
CA ILE A 319 -46.70 16.02 44.80
C ILE A 319 -47.46 16.78 45.88
N ASP A 320 -47.62 18.07 45.66
CA ASP A 320 -48.36 18.96 46.57
C ASP A 320 -49.80 19.24 46.06
N THR A 321 -50.06 18.95 44.79
CA THR A 321 -51.35 19.17 44.12
C THR A 321 -51.69 18.00 43.19
N PHE A 322 -52.98 17.81 42.88
CA PHE A 322 -53.45 16.79 41.91
C PHE A 322 -53.17 17.15 40.44
N LYS A 323 -52.76 18.40 40.20
CA LYS A 323 -52.49 18.93 38.87
C LYS A 323 -51.27 19.83 38.93
N LEU A 324 -50.27 19.54 38.12
CA LEU A 324 -48.99 20.25 38.09
C LEU A 324 -48.56 20.50 36.65
N THR A 325 -48.19 21.73 36.34
CA THR A 325 -47.61 22.11 35.04
C THR A 325 -46.10 22.22 35.18
N ILE A 326 -45.38 21.52 34.31
CA ILE A 326 -43.91 21.48 34.29
C ILE A 326 -43.43 22.06 32.97
N ASN A 327 -42.40 22.93 33.04
CA ASN A 327 -41.74 23.52 31.90
C ASN A 327 -40.35 22.89 31.71
N LEU A 328 -40.14 22.32 30.54
CA LEU A 328 -38.96 21.62 30.05
C LEU A 328 -38.49 22.20 28.70
N LYS A 329 -38.78 23.46 28.39
CA LYS A 329 -38.39 24.11 27.12
C LYS A 329 -36.88 24.09 26.83
N GLU A 330 -36.05 23.90 27.86
CA GLU A 330 -34.60 23.83 27.73
C GLU A 330 -34.09 22.42 27.36
N LEU A 331 -34.96 21.41 27.34
CA LEU A 331 -34.60 20.06 26.92
C LEU A 331 -34.68 19.91 25.41
N SER A 332 -33.76 19.11 24.85
CA SER A 332 -33.77 18.76 23.44
C SER A 332 -35.02 17.94 23.08
N PRO A 333 -35.54 18.08 21.85
CA PRO A 333 -36.59 17.22 21.32
C PRO A 333 -36.24 15.74 21.47
N GLY A 334 -37.22 14.91 21.81
CA GLY A 334 -36.99 13.50 22.05
C GLY A 334 -38.03 12.84 22.96
N ILE A 335 -37.76 11.58 23.29
CA ILE A 335 -38.60 10.78 24.19
C ILE A 335 -38.05 10.91 25.61
N TYR A 336 -38.98 11.06 26.56
CA TYR A 336 -38.71 11.10 27.99
C TYR A 336 -39.75 10.23 28.69
N PHE A 337 -39.47 9.87 29.94
CA PHE A 337 -40.41 9.14 30.78
C PHE A 337 -40.77 9.95 32.00
N VAL A 338 -42.06 10.13 32.22
CA VAL A 338 -42.60 10.70 33.46
C VAL A 338 -42.90 9.54 34.39
N ARG A 339 -42.33 9.57 35.58
CA ARG A 339 -42.48 8.59 36.65
C ARG A 339 -43.26 9.22 37.80
N VAL A 340 -44.28 8.52 38.29
CA VAL A 340 -45.04 8.91 39.49
C VAL A 340 -44.90 7.82 40.55
N PHE A 341 -44.59 8.21 41.80
CA PHE A 341 -44.45 7.29 42.93
C PHE A 341 -45.60 7.47 43.93
N GLY A 342 -46.49 6.48 44.04
CA GLY A 342 -47.67 6.51 44.93
C GLY A 342 -47.52 5.75 46.27
N LYS A 343 -48.47 5.94 47.19
CA LYS A 343 -48.47 5.47 48.60
C LYS A 343 -48.40 3.94 48.79
N LYS A 344 -48.76 3.14 47.78
CA LYS A 344 -48.67 1.66 47.79
C LYS A 344 -47.39 1.11 47.14
N ALA A 345 -46.36 1.94 46.95
CA ALA A 345 -45.12 1.60 46.23
C ALA A 345 -45.31 1.22 44.75
N SER A 346 -46.51 1.40 44.18
CA SER A 346 -46.73 1.25 42.75
C SER A 346 -46.11 2.43 42.02
N THR A 347 -44.99 2.17 41.34
CA THR A 347 -44.41 3.13 40.39
C THR A 347 -45.18 3.06 39.08
N GLN A 348 -45.54 4.20 38.51
CA GLN A 348 -46.18 4.29 37.21
C GLN A 348 -45.38 5.15 36.26
N TYR A 349 -45.44 4.83 34.96
CA TYR A 349 -44.71 5.55 33.92
C TYR A 349 -45.65 6.03 32.81
N ARG A 350 -45.34 7.17 32.21
CA ARG A 350 -45.94 7.60 30.93
C ARG A 350 -44.82 8.10 30.03
N ARG A 351 -44.91 7.76 28.74
CA ARG A 351 -44.05 8.33 27.72
C ARG A 351 -44.42 9.79 27.48
N LEU A 352 -43.44 10.68 27.52
CA LEU A 352 -43.53 12.09 27.15
C LEU A 352 -42.72 12.31 25.87
N ILE A 353 -43.30 12.98 24.89
CA ILE A 353 -42.65 13.32 23.63
C ILE A 353 -42.50 14.84 23.59
N ILE A 354 -41.27 15.33 23.50
CA ILE A 354 -40.95 16.74 23.29
C ILE A 354 -40.62 16.92 21.80
N ASN A 355 -41.34 17.81 21.13
CA ASN A 355 -41.15 18.16 19.72
C ASN A 355 -40.08 19.22 19.51
#